data_AF-A0A9P0PTL1-F1
#
_entry.id   AF-A0A9P0PTL1-F1
#
_cell.length_a   1.000
_cell.length_b   1.000
_cell.length_c   1.000
_cell.angle_alpha   90.00
_cell.angle_beta   90.00
_cell.angle_gamma   90.00
#
_symmetry.space_group_name_H-M   'P 1'
#
loop_
_entity.id
_entity.type
_entity.pdbx_description
1 polymer ?
#
loop_
_entity_poly.entity_id
_entity_poly.type
_entity_poly.pdbx_seq_one_letter_code
_entity_poly.pdbx_strand_id
1 'polypeptide(L)'
;MRDEYDEVPLGEDTTDEKQQWNLFKNIPRETESASAVESKLLEFGIKCLKLATIVITFFVVLSTAVVSKGTLLFMVSQVKLNTSRQFCNKGFGIDDRQQFFVTLPPEETTVWIWTIIFAYWIPEIGTFIRSLRIICFKHWEYPKAVEEFLRLCFVELLPAIGSAILVFVVFPELDVIKAAMLTNAVCFVPAVLSLFSKRKHKLLIVLDILAIVAQASAAIAWPILENKTELYFIPIAVLFISMGWARNYMPKDCSLFCGWKQKEPNEDQADEETQELTMKQPDKKKGTENDMYFMYLFIAPFKCLVFLMVAVLAIWIKEGDATFMFDLFDDAFRRHTLVINEVSGDDN
;
A
#
# COMPACT_ATOMS: atom_id res chain seq x y z
N MET A 1 54.60 42.89 10.54
CA MET A 1 54.19 44.28 10.79
C MET A 1 52.83 44.51 10.16
N ARG A 2 51.78 44.19 10.93
CA ARG A 2 50.42 44.70 10.78
C ARG A 2 49.77 44.51 12.14
N ASP A 3 50.17 45.40 13.03
CA ASP A 3 49.56 45.70 14.33
C ASP A 3 48.46 46.74 14.06
N GLU A 4 47.40 46.96 14.82
CA GLU A 4 46.73 46.32 15.95
C GLU A 4 45.46 47.18 16.18
N TYR A 5 44.51 46.65 16.93
CA TYR A 5 43.19 47.22 17.23
C TYR A 5 43.26 48.51 18.06
N ASP A 6 42.17 49.29 18.03
CA ASP A 6 41.62 49.92 19.24
C ASP A 6 40.09 50.06 19.13
N GLU A 7 39.39 49.45 20.08
CA GLU A 7 37.95 49.52 20.35
C GLU A 7 37.63 50.59 21.41
N VAL A 8 36.49 51.29 21.30
CA VAL A 8 35.75 51.85 22.47
C VAL A 8 34.25 52.06 22.10
N PRO A 9 33.28 52.12 23.05
CA PRO A 9 32.25 51.08 23.20
C PRO A 9 30.78 51.57 23.22
N LEU A 10 29.87 50.59 23.09
CA LEU A 10 28.48 50.45 23.59
C LEU A 10 27.60 51.69 23.89
N GLY A 11 26.40 51.69 23.28
CA GLY A 11 25.24 52.47 23.74
C GLY A 11 23.98 52.13 22.96
N GLU A 12 23.04 51.45 23.60
CA GLU A 12 21.76 50.98 23.08
C GLU A 12 20.71 52.11 23.05
N ASP A 13 19.79 51.99 22.08
CA ASP A 13 18.44 52.55 22.01
C ASP A 13 18.24 54.03 21.61
N THR A 14 17.69 54.24 20.42
CA THR A 14 16.42 54.97 20.21
C THR A 14 16.02 54.96 18.73
N THR A 15 14.93 54.25 18.41
CA THR A 15 14.02 54.53 17.28
C THR A 15 14.65 54.73 15.90
N ASP A 16 15.07 53.63 15.27
CA ASP A 16 15.18 53.62 13.80
C ASP A 16 13.79 53.52 13.18
N GLU A 17 13.47 54.54 12.39
CA GLU A 17 12.30 54.66 11.55
C GLU A 17 12.09 53.38 10.72
N LYS A 18 10.99 52.66 11.00
CA LYS A 18 10.53 51.60 10.09
C LYS A 18 10.24 52.24 8.73
N GLN A 19 11.12 51.95 7.77
CA GLN A 19 11.04 52.36 6.37
C GLN A 19 9.60 52.16 5.82
N GLN A 20 8.91 53.27 5.56
CA GLN A 20 7.49 53.31 5.14
C GLN A 20 7.24 52.79 3.72
N TRP A 21 8.29 52.44 2.95
CA TRP A 21 8.19 52.13 1.53
C TRP A 21 7.61 50.74 1.21
N ASN A 22 7.33 49.93 2.24
CA ASN A 22 6.71 48.60 2.12
C ASN A 22 5.23 48.54 2.52
N LEU A 23 4.57 49.68 2.76
CA LEU A 23 3.14 49.74 3.08
C LEU A 23 2.26 49.87 1.82
N PHE A 24 2.39 48.93 0.88
CA PHE A 24 1.34 48.75 -0.14
C PHE A 24 0.10 48.17 0.53
N LYS A 25 -0.81 49.04 0.96
CA LYS A 25 -2.11 48.62 1.46
C LYS A 25 -2.98 48.25 0.27
N ASN A 26 -3.14 46.95 0.01
CA ASN A 26 -4.11 46.45 -0.96
C ASN A 26 -5.51 46.86 -0.49
N ILE A 27 -6.12 47.85 -1.17
CA ILE A 27 -7.50 48.25 -0.89
C ILE A 27 -8.39 47.19 -1.55
N PRO A 28 -9.19 46.42 -0.78
CA PRO A 28 -10.10 45.46 -1.38
C PRO A 28 -11.13 46.23 -2.22
N ARG A 29 -11.36 45.76 -3.46
CA ARG A 29 -12.29 46.37 -4.41
C ARG A 29 -13.72 46.22 -3.84
N GLU A 30 -14.41 47.33 -3.60
CA GLU A 30 -15.83 47.27 -3.22
C GLU A 30 -16.64 46.66 -4.36
N THR A 31 -17.40 45.61 -4.05
CA THR A 31 -18.21 44.86 -5.01
C THR A 31 -19.63 45.42 -5.02
N GLU A 32 -19.81 46.59 -5.63
CA GLU A 32 -21.15 47.02 -6.03
C GLU A 32 -21.44 46.53 -7.46
N SER A 33 -22.30 45.51 -7.62
CA SER A 33 -23.07 45.29 -8.85
C SER A 33 -24.07 44.14 -8.71
N ALA A 34 -25.19 44.25 -9.43
CA ALA A 34 -26.36 43.38 -9.51
C ALA A 34 -26.12 41.87 -9.86
N SER A 35 -24.87 41.44 -9.88
CA SER A 35 -24.38 40.07 -10.13
C SER A 35 -24.55 39.11 -8.93
N ALA A 36 -24.91 39.62 -7.74
CA ALA A 36 -25.02 38.83 -6.51
C ALA A 36 -26.11 37.72 -6.53
N VAL A 37 -27.05 37.75 -7.49
CA VAL A 37 -28.05 36.69 -7.68
C VAL A 37 -27.52 35.57 -8.58
N GLU A 38 -26.75 35.92 -9.62
CA GLU A 38 -26.09 34.97 -10.51
C GLU A 38 -24.93 34.24 -9.79
N SER A 39 -24.24 34.93 -8.87
CA SER A 39 -23.17 34.33 -8.06
C SER A 39 -23.67 33.23 -7.13
N LYS A 40 -24.87 33.33 -6.54
CA LYS A 40 -25.41 32.30 -5.64
C LYS A 40 -25.74 31.00 -6.36
N LEU A 41 -26.28 31.07 -7.57
CA LEU A 41 -26.61 29.90 -8.39
C LEU A 41 -25.33 29.24 -8.92
N LEU A 42 -24.33 30.05 -9.28
CA LEU A 42 -23.00 29.59 -9.68
C LEU A 42 -22.25 28.95 -8.49
N GLU A 43 -22.27 29.55 -7.30
CA GLU A 43 -21.70 28.98 -6.08
C GLU A 43 -22.39 27.66 -5.68
N PHE A 44 -23.72 27.60 -5.79
CA PHE A 44 -24.48 26.38 -5.58
C PHE A 44 -24.10 25.30 -6.60
N GLY A 45 -23.95 25.68 -7.88
CA GLY A 45 -23.47 24.82 -8.95
C GLY A 45 -22.07 24.27 -8.69
N ILE A 46 -21.13 25.11 -8.23
CA ILE A 46 -19.78 24.68 -7.84
C ILE A 46 -19.83 23.71 -6.66
N LYS A 47 -20.67 23.97 -5.65
CA LYS A 47 -20.84 23.06 -4.49
C LYS A 47 -21.41 21.71 -4.94
N CYS A 48 -22.44 21.71 -5.80
CA CYS A 48 -23.01 20.50 -6.38
C CYS A 48 -21.99 19.73 -7.24
N LEU A 49 -21.19 20.42 -8.06
CA LEU A 49 -20.16 19.80 -8.89
C LEU A 49 -19.03 19.18 -8.04
N LYS A 50 -18.62 19.85 -6.95
CA LYS A 50 -17.66 19.29 -5.98
C LYS A 50 -18.23 18.04 -5.32
N LEU A 51 -19.49 18.09 -4.85
CA LEU A 51 -20.16 16.94 -4.26
C LEU A 51 -20.28 15.79 -5.27
N ALA A 52 -20.69 16.07 -6.51
CA ALA A 52 -20.79 15.08 -7.57
C ALA A 52 -19.43 14.45 -7.88
N THR A 53 -18.36 15.25 -7.97
CA THR A 53 -16.99 14.74 -8.17
C THR A 53 -16.58 13.81 -7.01
N ILE A 54 -16.87 14.18 -5.76
CA ILE A 54 -16.59 13.33 -4.59
C ILE A 54 -17.37 12.01 -4.66
N VAL A 55 -18.65 12.06 -5.00
CA VAL A 55 -19.50 10.87 -5.13
C VAL A 55 -19.04 9.96 -6.27
N ILE A 56 -18.75 10.53 -7.45
CA ILE A 56 -18.27 9.76 -8.61
C ILE A 56 -16.91 9.12 -8.31
N THR A 57 -15.96 9.89 -7.79
CA THR A 57 -14.63 9.35 -7.41
C THR A 57 -14.76 8.28 -6.34
N PHE A 58 -15.66 8.42 -5.37
CA PHE A 58 -15.96 7.38 -4.39
C PHE A 58 -16.44 6.08 -5.04
N PHE A 59 -17.42 6.13 -5.95
CA PHE A 59 -17.91 4.93 -6.63
C PHE A 59 -16.87 4.29 -7.55
N VAL A 60 -16.07 5.09 -8.25
CA VAL A 60 -14.99 4.58 -9.13
C VAL A 60 -13.92 3.86 -8.30
N VAL A 61 -13.48 4.46 -7.19
CA VAL A 61 -12.49 3.85 -6.29
C VAL A 61 -13.05 2.58 -5.64
N LEU A 62 -14.30 2.62 -5.16
CA LEU A 62 -14.95 1.46 -4.55
C LEU A 62 -15.07 0.30 -5.54
N SER A 63 -15.56 0.57 -6.76
CA SER A 63 -15.73 -0.46 -7.79
C SER A 63 -14.39 -1.06 -8.21
N THR A 64 -13.37 -0.22 -8.42
CA THR A 64 -12.02 -0.70 -8.78
C THR A 64 -11.40 -1.53 -7.67
N ALA A 65 -11.59 -1.14 -6.41
CA ALA A 65 -11.11 -1.90 -5.25
C ALA A 65 -11.81 -3.26 -5.13
N VAL A 66 -13.12 -3.33 -5.33
CA VAL A 66 -13.89 -4.58 -5.31
C VAL A 66 -13.47 -5.50 -6.45
N VAL A 67 -13.35 -4.96 -7.67
CA VAL A 67 -12.89 -5.74 -8.83
C VAL A 67 -11.46 -6.23 -8.63
N SER A 68 -10.53 -5.37 -8.20
CA SER A 68 -9.15 -5.76 -7.96
C SER A 68 -9.02 -6.87 -6.91
N LYS A 69 -9.74 -6.76 -5.79
CA LYS A 69 -9.77 -7.81 -4.75
C LYS A 69 -10.41 -9.10 -5.25
N GLY A 70 -11.54 -9.00 -5.95
CA GLY A 70 -12.23 -10.16 -6.51
C GLY A 70 -11.39 -10.91 -7.53
N THR A 71 -10.72 -10.18 -8.42
CA THR A 71 -9.80 -10.75 -9.42
C THR A 71 -8.60 -11.41 -8.77
N LEU A 72 -8.00 -10.81 -7.73
CA LEU A 72 -6.89 -11.44 -7.00
C LEU A 72 -7.34 -12.75 -6.34
N LEU A 73 -8.48 -12.76 -5.64
CA LEU A 73 -8.98 -13.98 -5.01
C LEU A 73 -9.35 -15.05 -6.04
N PHE A 74 -9.87 -14.64 -7.20
CA PHE A 74 -10.12 -15.55 -8.32
C PHE A 74 -8.82 -16.18 -8.84
N MET A 75 -7.80 -15.37 -9.13
CA MET A 75 -6.49 -15.86 -9.59
C MET A 75 -5.90 -16.87 -8.61
N VAL A 76 -5.94 -16.57 -7.31
CA VAL A 76 -5.34 -17.45 -6.30
C VAL A 76 -6.11 -18.74 -6.11
N SER A 77 -7.42 -18.75 -6.35
CA SER A 77 -8.23 -19.98 -6.28
C SER A 77 -7.87 -21.04 -7.32
N GLN A 78 -7.10 -20.64 -8.36
CA GLN A 78 -6.63 -21.50 -9.45
C GLN A 78 -5.15 -21.89 -9.33
N VAL A 79 -4.46 -21.47 -8.26
CA VAL A 79 -3.02 -21.78 -8.05
C VAL A 79 -2.79 -23.21 -7.54
N LYS A 80 -3.82 -23.90 -7.06
CA LYS A 80 -3.66 -25.23 -6.47
C LYS A 80 -3.60 -26.32 -7.55
N LEU A 81 -2.46 -26.98 -7.68
CA LEU A 81 -2.26 -28.11 -8.59
C LEU A 81 -3.19 -29.29 -8.33
N ASN A 82 -3.55 -29.99 -9.41
CA ASN A 82 -4.41 -31.19 -9.42
C ASN A 82 -5.78 -31.00 -8.75
N THR A 83 -6.30 -29.77 -8.74
CA THR A 83 -7.65 -29.51 -8.24
C THR A 83 -8.67 -29.94 -9.29
N SER A 84 -9.58 -30.85 -8.93
CA SER A 84 -10.76 -31.13 -9.72
C SER A 84 -11.87 -30.15 -9.36
N ARG A 85 -12.48 -29.52 -10.36
CA ARG A 85 -13.64 -28.65 -10.20
C ARG A 85 -14.83 -29.26 -10.91
N GLN A 86 -16.02 -29.11 -10.34
CA GLN A 86 -17.26 -29.51 -10.99
C GLN A 86 -17.49 -28.62 -12.21
N PHE A 87 -17.68 -29.23 -13.37
CA PHE A 87 -18.05 -28.54 -14.58
C PHE A 87 -19.52 -28.10 -14.49
N CYS A 88 -19.83 -26.90 -14.99
CA CYS A 88 -21.20 -26.40 -15.02
C CYS A 88 -21.88 -26.86 -16.33
N ASN A 89 -22.80 -27.81 -16.24
CA ASN A 89 -23.50 -28.38 -17.41
C ASN A 89 -24.51 -27.43 -18.05
N LYS A 90 -24.85 -26.32 -17.38
CA LYS A 90 -25.90 -25.39 -17.83
C LYS A 90 -25.49 -24.69 -19.12
N GLY A 91 -26.15 -25.04 -20.22
CA GLY A 91 -26.03 -24.36 -21.52
C GLY A 91 -25.39 -25.17 -22.64
N PHE A 92 -24.92 -26.39 -22.37
CA PHE A 92 -24.27 -27.26 -23.37
C PHE A 92 -25.14 -28.41 -23.90
N GLY A 93 -26.41 -28.48 -23.49
CA GLY A 93 -27.33 -29.55 -23.94
C GLY A 93 -27.02 -30.94 -23.37
N ILE A 94 -26.22 -31.00 -22.30
CA ILE A 94 -25.83 -32.22 -21.59
C ILE A 94 -26.80 -32.42 -20.41
N ASP A 95 -27.12 -33.68 -20.07
CA ASP A 95 -28.05 -34.01 -18.98
C ASP A 95 -27.54 -33.44 -17.64
N ASP A 96 -28.41 -32.76 -16.89
CA ASP A 96 -28.10 -32.15 -15.58
C ASP A 96 -27.74 -33.21 -14.51
N ARG A 97 -27.96 -34.50 -14.80
CA ARG A 97 -27.67 -35.63 -13.90
C ARG A 97 -26.22 -36.11 -13.95
N GLN A 98 -25.49 -35.88 -15.04
CA GLN A 98 -24.11 -36.32 -15.19
C GLN A 98 -23.16 -35.32 -14.54
N GLN A 99 -22.41 -35.71 -13.53
CA GLN A 99 -21.39 -34.84 -12.97
C GLN A 99 -20.10 -35.00 -13.76
N PHE A 100 -19.63 -33.90 -14.36
CA PHE A 100 -18.34 -33.84 -15.01
C PHE A 100 -17.36 -33.11 -14.09
N PHE A 101 -16.14 -33.62 -14.01
CA PHE A 101 -15.04 -32.96 -13.33
C PHE A 101 -13.98 -32.56 -14.33
N VAL A 102 -13.48 -31.34 -14.20
CA VAL A 102 -12.30 -30.87 -14.93
C VAL A 102 -11.14 -30.90 -13.97
N THR A 103 -10.12 -31.69 -14.30
CA THR A 103 -8.81 -31.64 -13.65
C THR A 103 -8.00 -30.54 -14.33
N LEU A 104 -7.68 -29.48 -13.60
CA LEU A 104 -6.88 -28.39 -14.17
C LEU A 104 -5.47 -28.91 -14.49
N PRO A 105 -4.99 -28.70 -15.73
CA PRO A 105 -3.68 -29.17 -16.13
C PRO A 105 -2.58 -28.23 -15.55
N PRO A 106 -1.33 -28.71 -15.38
CA PRO A 106 -0.24 -27.94 -14.77
C PRO A 106 0.10 -26.64 -15.54
N GLU A 107 -0.16 -26.62 -16.85
CA GLU A 107 -0.05 -25.46 -17.74
C GLU A 107 -0.94 -24.31 -17.24
N GLU A 108 -2.19 -24.59 -16.89
CA GLU A 108 -3.14 -23.56 -16.45
C GLU A 108 -2.72 -22.96 -15.10
N THR A 109 -2.28 -23.82 -14.17
CA THR A 109 -1.77 -23.37 -12.87
C THR A 109 -0.56 -22.46 -13.04
N THR A 110 0.32 -22.79 -13.99
CA THR A 110 1.49 -21.98 -14.34
C THR A 110 1.10 -20.59 -14.86
N VAL A 111 0.05 -20.49 -15.70
CA VAL A 111 -0.48 -19.18 -16.15
C VAL A 111 -0.88 -18.32 -14.96
N TRP A 112 -1.64 -18.89 -14.01
CA TRP A 112 -2.14 -18.13 -12.85
C TRP A 112 -1.02 -17.70 -11.91
N ILE A 113 -0.03 -18.55 -11.65
CA ILE A 113 1.16 -18.22 -10.87
C ILE A 113 1.89 -17.01 -11.48
N TRP A 114 2.19 -17.06 -12.78
CA TRP A 114 2.87 -15.95 -13.47
C TRP A 114 2.03 -14.68 -13.54
N THR A 115 0.72 -14.82 -13.74
CA THR A 115 -0.20 -13.67 -13.76
C THR A 115 -0.21 -12.93 -12.43
N ILE A 116 -0.17 -13.65 -11.30
CA ILE A 116 -0.04 -13.06 -9.96
C ILE A 116 1.31 -12.35 -9.79
N ILE A 117 2.40 -12.97 -10.23
CA ILE A 117 3.74 -12.36 -10.18
C ILE A 117 3.76 -11.05 -10.98
N PHE A 118 3.21 -11.05 -12.19
CA PHE A 118 3.11 -9.83 -13.00
C PHE A 118 2.20 -8.77 -12.37
N ALA A 119 1.08 -9.17 -11.77
CA ALA A 119 0.20 -8.25 -11.05
C ALA A 119 0.92 -7.54 -9.90
N TYR A 120 1.87 -8.21 -9.23
CA TYR A 120 2.74 -7.59 -8.22
C TYR A 120 3.85 -6.73 -8.83
N TRP A 121 4.45 -7.14 -9.95
CA TRP A 121 5.56 -6.39 -10.57
C TRP A 121 5.13 -5.07 -11.21
N ILE A 122 3.94 -5.00 -11.83
CA ILE A 122 3.47 -3.79 -12.53
C ILE A 122 3.57 -2.51 -11.67
N PRO A 123 3.02 -2.45 -10.43
CA PRO A 123 3.14 -1.26 -9.60
C PRO A 123 4.60 -0.96 -9.21
N GLU A 124 5.40 -1.98 -8.88
CA GLU A 124 6.81 -1.82 -8.50
C GLU A 124 7.67 -1.30 -9.68
N ILE A 125 7.45 -1.79 -10.90
CA ILE A 125 8.05 -1.24 -12.13
C ILE A 125 7.63 0.23 -12.32
N GLY A 126 6.37 0.56 -12.04
CA GLY A 126 5.89 1.94 -12.04
C GLY A 126 6.65 2.84 -11.05
N THR A 127 6.92 2.34 -9.84
CA THR A 127 7.74 3.07 -8.85
C THR A 127 9.19 3.22 -9.32
N PHE A 128 9.76 2.18 -9.94
CA PHE A 128 11.10 2.21 -10.52
C PHE A 128 11.21 3.28 -11.61
N ILE A 129 10.28 3.31 -12.58
CA ILE A 129 10.26 4.31 -13.65
C ILE A 129 10.11 5.72 -13.08
N ARG A 130 9.24 5.90 -12.07
CA ARG A 130 9.07 7.19 -11.39
C ARG A 130 10.35 7.65 -10.72
N SER A 131 11.03 6.76 -10.00
CA SER A 131 12.28 7.03 -9.31
C SER A 131 13.38 7.38 -10.31
N LEU A 132 13.53 6.59 -11.37
CA LEU A 132 14.48 6.83 -12.45
C LEU A 132 14.28 8.21 -13.08
N ARG A 133 13.03 8.58 -13.42
CA ARG A 133 12.71 9.91 -13.95
C ARG A 133 13.13 11.01 -12.98
N ILE A 134 12.83 10.88 -11.68
CA ILE A 134 13.16 11.91 -10.70
C ILE A 134 14.67 12.10 -10.56
N ILE A 135 15.43 11.01 -10.54
CA ILE A 135 16.90 11.04 -10.43
C ILE A 135 17.55 11.68 -11.66
N CYS A 136 17.02 11.42 -12.87
CA CYS A 136 17.53 12.01 -14.10
C CYS A 136 17.25 13.53 -14.22
N PHE A 137 16.11 14.00 -13.70
CA PHE A 137 15.63 15.37 -13.94
C PHE A 137 15.70 16.31 -12.73
N LYS A 138 15.99 15.81 -11.52
CA LYS A 138 16.08 16.64 -10.30
C LYS A 138 17.42 16.46 -9.60
N HIS A 139 17.79 17.47 -8.81
CA HIS A 139 18.92 17.38 -7.90
C HIS A 139 18.61 16.43 -6.74
N TRP A 140 19.58 15.60 -6.39
CA TRP A 140 19.53 14.60 -5.32
C TRP A 140 20.89 14.55 -4.63
N GLU A 141 20.90 14.25 -3.34
CA GLU A 141 22.13 14.03 -2.56
C GLU A 141 22.30 12.54 -2.27
N TYR A 142 23.55 12.08 -2.16
CA TYR A 142 23.82 10.70 -1.77
C TYR A 142 23.44 10.50 -0.29
N PRO A 143 22.69 9.43 0.05
CA PRO A 143 22.38 9.15 1.44
C PRO A 143 23.66 8.85 2.21
N LYS A 144 23.89 9.60 3.29
CA LYS A 144 25.19 9.65 4.00
C LYS A 144 25.43 8.43 4.89
N ALA A 145 24.44 7.56 5.11
CA ALA A 145 24.57 6.36 5.95
C ALA A 145 23.96 5.12 5.28
N VAL A 146 24.79 4.09 5.05
CA VAL A 146 24.35 2.76 4.58
C VAL A 146 23.32 2.13 5.52
N GLU A 147 23.36 2.49 6.80
CA GLU A 147 22.40 2.04 7.82
C GLU A 147 20.95 2.46 7.50
N GLU A 148 20.74 3.70 7.04
CA GLU A 148 19.41 4.20 6.70
C GLU A 148 18.81 3.45 5.52
N PHE A 149 19.64 3.12 4.53
CA PHE A 149 19.27 2.28 3.40
C PHE A 149 18.90 0.87 3.85
N LEU A 150 19.72 0.21 4.66
CA LEU A 150 19.43 -1.14 5.18
C LEU A 150 18.13 -1.20 5.98
N ARG A 151 17.87 -0.17 6.81
CA ARG A 151 16.64 -0.07 7.58
C ARG A 151 15.42 0.10 6.67
N LEU A 152 15.51 0.96 5.66
CA LEU A 152 14.44 1.14 4.68
C LEU A 152 14.19 -0.13 3.87
N CYS A 153 15.26 -0.79 3.40
CA CYS A 153 15.18 -2.08 2.71
C CYS A 153 14.41 -3.11 3.55
N PHE A 154 14.75 -3.26 4.83
CA PHE A 154 14.09 -4.23 5.70
C PHE A 154 12.58 -3.99 5.83
N VAL A 155 12.16 -2.74 6.05
CA VAL A 155 10.73 -2.39 6.18
C VAL A 155 9.97 -2.59 4.87
N GLU A 156 10.59 -2.30 3.74
CA GLU A 156 9.97 -2.44 2.42
C GLU A 156 9.93 -3.90 1.95
N LEU A 157 10.89 -4.73 2.36
CA LEU A 157 10.95 -6.14 1.99
C LEU A 157 9.97 -7.01 2.79
N LEU A 158 9.74 -6.71 4.06
CA LEU A 158 8.83 -7.49 4.90
C LEU A 158 7.43 -7.63 4.27
N PRO A 159 6.77 -6.57 3.78
CA PRO A 159 5.50 -6.69 3.08
C PRO A 159 5.56 -7.51 1.79
N ALA A 160 6.67 -7.45 1.05
CA ALA A 160 6.86 -8.27 -0.15
C ALA A 160 6.90 -9.77 0.22
N ILE A 161 7.63 -10.12 1.28
CA ILE A 161 7.69 -11.49 1.81
C ILE A 161 6.32 -11.92 2.34
N GLY A 162 5.67 -11.08 3.15
CA GLY A 162 4.37 -11.37 3.74
C GLY A 162 3.27 -11.55 2.70
N SER A 163 3.26 -10.72 1.65
CA SER A 163 2.29 -10.85 0.54
C SER A 163 2.51 -12.11 -0.29
N ALA A 164 3.77 -12.48 -0.58
CA ALA A 164 4.08 -13.73 -1.27
C ALA A 164 3.63 -14.95 -0.45
N ILE A 165 3.90 -14.99 0.86
CA ILE A 165 3.43 -16.06 1.75
C ILE A 165 1.90 -16.10 1.77
N LEU A 166 1.24 -14.95 1.92
CA LEU A 166 -0.22 -14.90 1.96
C LEU A 166 -0.85 -15.46 0.68
N VAL A 167 -0.29 -15.09 -0.48
CA VAL A 167 -0.84 -15.42 -1.80
C VAL A 167 -0.53 -16.85 -2.24
N PHE A 168 0.68 -17.37 -2.01
CA PHE A 168 1.08 -18.70 -2.49
C PHE A 168 0.96 -19.80 -1.41
N VAL A 169 1.07 -19.46 -0.12
CA VAL A 169 0.96 -20.44 0.97
C VAL A 169 -0.45 -20.49 1.53
N VAL A 170 -0.97 -19.36 2.00
CA VAL A 170 -2.22 -19.32 2.78
C VAL A 170 -3.46 -19.41 1.90
N PHE A 171 -3.60 -18.50 0.92
CA PHE A 171 -4.83 -18.35 0.15
C PHE A 171 -5.25 -19.58 -0.68
N PRO A 172 -4.34 -20.37 -1.29
CA PRO A 172 -4.75 -21.58 -2.02
C PRO A 172 -5.37 -22.66 -1.12
N GLU A 173 -5.14 -22.59 0.20
CA GLU A 173 -5.67 -23.53 1.18
C GLU A 173 -6.96 -23.07 1.88
N LEU A 174 -7.36 -21.82 1.64
CA LEU A 174 -8.54 -21.19 2.22
C LEU A 174 -9.67 -21.05 1.20
N ASP A 175 -10.91 -21.14 1.68
CA ASP A 175 -12.07 -20.78 0.88
C ASP A 175 -12.05 -19.28 0.55
N VAL A 176 -12.55 -18.92 -0.63
CA VAL A 176 -12.57 -17.53 -1.15
C VAL A 176 -13.18 -16.54 -0.16
N ILE A 177 -14.23 -16.94 0.58
CA ILE A 177 -14.90 -16.10 1.58
C ILE A 177 -13.98 -15.87 2.79
N LYS A 178 -13.31 -16.91 3.29
CA LYS A 178 -12.39 -16.83 4.43
C LYS A 178 -11.15 -16.00 4.06
N ALA A 179 -10.62 -16.21 2.85
CA ALA A 179 -9.54 -15.40 2.29
C ALA A 179 -9.95 -13.92 2.15
N ALA A 180 -11.16 -13.63 1.66
CA ALA A 180 -11.68 -12.27 1.59
C ALA A 180 -11.76 -11.60 2.97
N MET A 181 -12.25 -12.32 3.99
CA MET A 181 -12.27 -11.82 5.37
C MET A 181 -10.86 -11.52 5.90
N LEU A 182 -9.89 -12.38 5.59
CA LEU A 182 -8.50 -12.21 6.02
C LEU A 182 -7.85 -10.96 5.41
N THR A 183 -8.18 -10.58 4.17
CA THR A 183 -7.65 -9.34 3.55
C THR A 183 -8.02 -8.06 4.31
N ASN A 184 -9.08 -8.09 5.13
CA ASN A 184 -9.46 -6.95 5.97
C ASN A 184 -8.67 -6.90 7.29
N ALA A 185 -7.98 -7.97 7.67
CA ALA A 185 -7.22 -8.09 8.92
C ALA A 185 -5.75 -7.66 8.79
N VAL A 186 -5.34 -7.13 7.64
CA VAL A 186 -3.93 -6.82 7.30
C VAL A 186 -3.38 -5.58 8.01
N CYS A 187 -4.21 -4.78 8.69
CA CYS A 187 -3.83 -3.51 9.30
C CYS A 187 -3.52 -3.59 10.81
N PHE A 188 -2.93 -4.69 11.29
CA PHE A 188 -2.64 -4.95 12.71
C PHE A 188 -1.71 -3.92 13.37
N VAL A 189 -0.53 -3.69 12.78
CA VAL A 189 0.48 -2.74 13.28
C VAL A 189 -0.05 -1.30 13.29
N PRO A 190 -0.70 -0.76 12.24
CA PRO A 190 -1.40 0.52 12.33
C PRO A 190 -2.40 0.62 13.47
N ALA A 191 -3.21 -0.41 13.72
CA ALA A 191 -4.20 -0.39 14.80
C ALA A 191 -3.52 -0.28 16.17
N VAL A 192 -2.44 -1.03 16.38
CA VAL A 192 -1.61 -0.96 17.60
C VAL A 192 -0.96 0.41 17.74
N LEU A 193 -0.36 0.96 16.68
CA LEU A 193 0.30 2.27 16.72
C LEU A 193 -0.70 3.42 16.93
N SER A 194 -1.90 3.33 16.33
CA SER A 194 -2.95 4.34 16.49
C SER A 194 -3.42 4.46 17.95
N LEU A 195 -3.50 3.33 18.65
CA LEU A 195 -3.83 3.29 20.08
C LEU A 195 -2.84 4.08 20.93
N PHE A 196 -1.54 4.00 20.61
CA PHE A 196 -0.49 4.74 21.35
C PHE A 196 -0.43 6.23 20.99
N SER A 197 -0.91 6.62 19.80
CA SER A 197 -0.87 8.00 19.32
C SER A 197 -1.96 8.88 19.95
N LYS A 198 -3.14 8.34 20.24
CA LYS A 198 -4.31 9.12 20.68
C LYS A 198 -4.47 9.14 22.22
N ARG A 199 -4.19 10.27 22.86
CA ARG A 199 -4.35 10.42 24.34
C ARG A 199 -5.70 11.00 24.81
N LYS A 200 -6.45 11.74 23.98
CA LYS A 200 -7.49 12.66 24.51
C LYS A 200 -8.92 12.11 24.48
N HIS A 201 -9.28 11.20 23.56
CA HIS A 201 -10.67 10.74 23.39
C HIS A 201 -10.87 9.26 23.75
N LYS A 202 -11.61 8.99 24.83
CA LYS A 202 -11.91 7.64 25.32
C LYS A 202 -12.61 6.74 24.28
N LEU A 203 -13.52 7.30 23.46
CA LEU A 203 -14.21 6.54 22.42
C LEU A 203 -13.26 6.01 21.33
N LEU A 204 -12.25 6.81 20.95
CA LEU A 204 -11.29 6.39 19.93
C LEU A 204 -10.40 5.25 20.47
N ILE A 205 -10.02 5.30 21.75
CA ILE A 205 -9.28 4.22 22.42
C ILE A 205 -10.09 2.92 22.41
N VAL A 206 -11.39 2.98 22.73
CA VAL A 206 -12.27 1.78 22.73
C VAL A 206 -12.39 1.19 21.32
N LEU A 207 -12.58 2.03 20.30
CA LEU A 207 -12.67 1.58 18.91
C LEU A 207 -11.35 0.97 18.41
N ASP A 208 -10.21 1.55 18.79
CA ASP A 208 -8.88 1.04 18.44
C ASP A 208 -8.62 -0.32 19.12
N ILE A 209 -9.02 -0.50 20.39
CA ILE A 209 -8.95 -1.80 21.08
C ILE A 209 -9.82 -2.84 20.37
N LEU A 210 -11.06 -2.49 20.01
CA LEU A 210 -11.95 -3.40 19.30
C LEU A 210 -11.39 -3.79 17.93
N ALA A 211 -10.75 -2.85 17.22
CA ALA A 211 -10.07 -3.12 15.95
C ALA A 211 -8.90 -4.10 16.14
N ILE A 212 -8.08 -3.92 17.19
CA ILE A 212 -6.96 -4.83 17.50
C ILE A 212 -7.49 -6.24 17.79
N VAL A 213 -8.54 -6.36 18.61
CA VAL A 213 -9.15 -7.66 18.93
C VAL A 213 -9.72 -8.32 17.68
N ALA A 214 -10.44 -7.57 16.84
CA ALA A 214 -10.99 -8.09 15.59
C ALA A 214 -9.87 -8.60 14.65
N GLN A 215 -8.80 -7.83 14.48
CA GLN A 215 -7.69 -8.21 13.60
C GLN A 215 -6.87 -9.39 14.15
N ALA A 216 -6.61 -9.43 15.46
CA ALA A 216 -5.95 -10.56 16.11
C ALA A 216 -6.79 -11.83 16.03
N SER A 217 -8.10 -11.73 16.24
CA SER A 217 -9.02 -12.87 16.15
C SER A 217 -9.02 -13.47 14.74
N ALA A 218 -9.05 -12.64 13.70
CA ALA A 218 -8.99 -13.11 12.32
C ALA A 218 -7.66 -13.80 12.00
N ALA A 219 -6.54 -13.36 12.57
CA ALA A 219 -5.24 -14.00 12.35
C ALA A 219 -5.11 -15.36 13.05
N ILE A 220 -5.72 -15.53 14.23
CA ILE A 220 -5.54 -16.71 15.10
C ILE A 220 -6.66 -17.75 14.93
N ALA A 221 -7.89 -17.33 14.64
CA ALA A 221 -9.05 -18.22 14.61
C ALA A 221 -9.00 -19.23 13.45
N TRP A 222 -8.59 -18.80 12.25
CA TRP A 222 -8.56 -19.68 11.06
C TRP A 222 -7.55 -20.83 11.16
N PRO A 223 -6.30 -20.63 11.63
CA PRO A 223 -5.37 -21.74 11.87
C PRO A 223 -5.92 -22.80 12.82
N ILE A 224 -6.63 -22.37 13.88
CA ILE A 224 -7.16 -23.26 14.92
C ILE A 224 -8.36 -24.07 14.39
N LEU A 225 -9.24 -23.43 13.61
CA LEU A 225 -10.47 -24.06 13.13
C LEU A 225 -10.21 -25.12 12.06
N GLU A 226 -9.32 -24.84 11.11
CA GLU A 226 -9.03 -25.73 9.99
C GLU A 226 -7.92 -26.75 10.29
N ASN A 227 -7.12 -26.53 11.34
CA ASN A 227 -6.02 -27.39 11.80
C ASN A 227 -5.05 -27.86 10.68
N LYS A 228 -4.77 -26.98 9.71
CA LYS A 228 -3.80 -27.20 8.63
C LYS A 228 -2.49 -26.50 8.97
N THR A 229 -1.35 -27.17 8.79
CA THR A 229 -0.02 -26.60 9.05
C THR A 229 0.25 -25.32 8.26
N GLU A 230 -0.21 -25.26 7.00
CA GLU A 230 -0.04 -24.10 6.11
C GLU A 230 -0.72 -22.82 6.63
N LEU A 231 -1.80 -22.95 7.40
CA LEU A 231 -2.55 -21.80 7.90
C LEU A 231 -1.83 -21.14 9.09
N TYR A 232 -0.91 -21.82 9.78
CA TYR A 232 -0.13 -21.21 10.87
C TYR A 232 0.81 -20.09 10.39
N PHE A 233 1.04 -19.97 9.08
CA PHE A 233 1.75 -18.82 8.50
C PHE A 233 0.89 -17.55 8.43
N ILE A 234 -0.42 -17.61 8.70
CA ILE A 234 -1.34 -16.45 8.64
C ILE A 234 -0.87 -15.30 9.54
N PRO A 235 -0.62 -15.48 10.87
CA PRO A 235 -0.22 -14.37 11.73
C PRO A 235 1.10 -13.73 11.30
N ILE A 236 2.04 -14.55 10.81
CA ILE A 236 3.35 -14.09 10.33
C ILE A 236 3.17 -13.23 9.07
N ALA A 237 2.40 -13.71 8.09
CA ALA A 237 2.14 -13.00 6.84
C ALA A 237 1.41 -11.66 7.09
N VAL A 238 0.37 -11.66 7.93
CA VAL A 238 -0.39 -10.46 8.30
C VAL A 238 0.51 -9.44 9.00
N LEU A 239 1.34 -9.87 9.95
CA LEU A 239 2.27 -8.99 10.64
C LEU A 239 3.28 -8.36 9.68
N PHE A 240 3.87 -9.17 8.79
CA PHE A 240 4.85 -8.71 7.80
C PHE A 240 4.26 -7.69 6.82
N ILE A 241 3.06 -7.93 6.28
CA ILE A 241 2.39 -6.95 5.43
C ILE A 241 2.06 -5.68 6.23
N SER A 242 1.63 -5.85 7.48
CA SER A 242 1.24 -4.73 8.31
C SER A 242 2.40 -3.79 8.67
N MET A 243 3.64 -4.30 8.72
CA MET A 243 4.84 -3.49 8.95
C MET A 243 5.08 -2.45 7.86
N GLY A 244 4.65 -2.70 6.62
CA GLY A 244 4.76 -1.72 5.52
C GLY A 244 3.96 -0.44 5.77
N TRP A 245 2.85 -0.56 6.51
CA TRP A 245 2.01 0.57 6.86
C TRP A 245 2.51 1.33 8.09
N ALA A 246 3.41 0.75 8.89
CA ALA A 246 3.88 1.32 10.14
C ALA A 246 4.44 2.74 9.97
N ARG A 247 5.10 3.01 8.82
CA ARG A 247 5.66 4.32 8.49
C ARG A 247 4.62 5.45 8.53
N ASN A 248 3.39 5.18 8.15
CA ASN A 248 2.34 6.20 8.08
C ASN A 248 1.74 6.53 9.46
N TYR A 249 1.91 5.65 10.44
CA TYR A 249 1.25 5.74 11.75
C TYR A 249 2.22 5.97 12.92
N MET A 250 3.53 5.90 12.68
CA MET A 250 4.52 6.11 13.74
C MET A 250 4.64 7.59 14.14
N PRO A 251 4.60 7.90 15.45
CA PRO A 251 4.98 9.22 15.94
C PRO A 251 6.47 9.45 15.71
N LYS A 252 6.82 10.73 15.51
CA LYS A 252 8.13 11.18 14.99
C LYS A 252 9.33 10.91 15.91
N ASP A 253 9.10 10.39 17.12
CA ASP A 253 10.10 10.22 18.17
C ASP A 253 10.56 8.75 18.36
N CYS A 254 10.05 7.80 17.58
CA CYS A 254 10.37 6.38 17.78
C CYS A 254 11.74 5.98 17.19
N SER A 255 12.71 5.67 18.07
CA SER A 255 14.11 5.39 17.73
C SER A 255 14.32 4.21 16.77
N LEU A 256 13.41 3.24 16.76
CA LEU A 256 13.51 2.02 15.95
C LEU A 256 13.44 2.29 14.43
N PHE A 257 12.86 3.43 14.03
CA PHE A 257 12.78 3.89 12.64
C PHE A 257 13.29 5.33 12.43
N CYS A 258 13.96 5.91 13.44
CA CYS A 258 14.57 7.24 13.42
C CYS A 258 15.74 7.34 12.42
N GLY A 259 15.44 7.49 11.15
CA GLY A 259 16.21 8.29 10.19
C GLY A 259 15.36 9.45 9.62
N TRP A 260 14.06 9.48 9.94
CA TRP A 260 13.07 10.33 9.29
C TRP A 260 12.57 11.39 10.27
N LYS A 261 13.36 12.46 10.44
CA LYS A 261 12.92 13.65 11.20
C LYS A 261 11.85 14.41 10.41
N GLN A 262 10.58 14.06 10.59
CA GLN A 262 9.51 14.99 10.24
C GLN A 262 9.13 15.82 11.47
N LYS A 263 9.90 16.87 11.76
CA LYS A 263 9.62 17.82 12.86
C LYS A 263 8.16 18.30 12.79
N GLU A 264 7.35 18.12 13.84
CA GLU A 264 6.09 18.89 13.98
C GLU A 264 6.40 20.29 14.48
N PRO A 265 5.67 21.30 14.01
CA PRO A 265 5.48 22.51 14.78
C PRO A 265 4.57 22.15 15.97
N ASN A 266 4.94 22.60 17.17
CA ASN A 266 4.09 22.45 18.35
C ASN A 266 2.71 23.04 18.08
N GLU A 267 1.67 22.23 18.21
CA GLU A 267 0.27 22.63 18.13
C GLU A 267 -0.26 22.87 19.54
N ASP A 268 0.17 23.97 20.14
CA ASP A 268 -0.55 24.62 21.24
C ASP A 268 -0.68 26.10 20.83
N GLN A 269 -1.94 26.54 20.63
CA GLN A 269 -2.41 27.83 20.07
C GLN A 269 -2.30 28.01 18.55
N ALA A 270 -3.44 27.75 17.90
CA ALA A 270 -3.71 28.15 16.53
C ALA A 270 -4.00 29.66 16.47
N ASP A 271 -3.06 30.41 15.89
CA ASP A 271 -3.31 31.72 15.26
C ASP A 271 -3.07 31.58 13.75
N GLU A 272 -4.00 32.11 12.95
CA GLU A 272 -4.07 32.01 11.47
C GLU A 272 -2.79 32.49 10.74
N GLU A 273 -1.92 33.27 11.39
CA GLU A 273 -0.67 33.79 10.81
C GLU A 273 0.45 32.73 10.67
N THR A 274 0.40 31.62 11.41
CA THR A 274 1.46 30.60 11.35
C THR A 274 1.35 29.68 10.12
N GLN A 275 0.18 29.64 9.45
CA GLN A 275 0.02 28.88 8.20
C GLN A 275 0.88 29.44 7.06
N GLU A 276 1.10 30.75 6.99
CA GLU A 276 1.93 31.36 5.93
C GLU A 276 3.44 31.09 6.12
N LEU A 277 3.90 30.97 7.36
CA LEU A 277 5.32 30.69 7.67
C LEU A 277 5.70 29.22 7.40
N THR A 278 4.77 28.27 7.48
CA THR A 278 5.00 26.86 7.07
C THR A 278 5.13 26.69 5.56
N MET A 279 4.70 27.69 4.77
CA MET A 279 4.84 27.69 3.31
C MET A 279 6.26 28.03 2.84
N LYS A 280 7.14 28.56 3.72
CA LYS A 280 8.52 28.99 3.42
C LYS A 280 9.62 27.95 3.65
N GLN A 281 9.31 26.71 4.07
CA GLN A 281 10.28 25.60 4.08
C GLN A 281 9.97 24.45 3.10
N PRO A 282 9.70 24.72 1.80
CA PRO A 282 9.58 23.65 0.82
C PRO A 282 10.92 23.00 0.47
N ASP A 283 12.04 23.72 0.59
CA ASP A 283 13.30 23.30 -0.06
C ASP A 283 14.08 22.22 0.72
N LYS A 284 14.06 22.24 2.05
CA LYS A 284 14.67 21.15 2.87
C LYS A 284 13.84 19.87 2.90
N LYS A 285 12.51 19.98 2.79
CA LYS A 285 11.57 18.85 2.77
C LYS A 285 11.61 18.13 1.41
N LYS A 286 11.78 18.88 0.32
CA LYS A 286 11.97 18.34 -1.04
C LYS A 286 13.30 17.60 -1.22
N GLY A 287 14.37 18.02 -0.55
CA GLY A 287 15.67 17.34 -0.59
C GLY A 287 15.58 15.91 -0.03
N THR A 288 15.06 15.77 1.19
CA THR A 288 14.88 14.46 1.84
C THR A 288 13.91 13.54 1.11
N GLU A 289 12.86 14.06 0.47
CA GLU A 289 11.97 13.26 -0.39
C GLU A 289 12.66 12.82 -1.69
N ASN A 290 13.47 13.67 -2.32
CA ASN A 290 14.21 13.31 -3.53
C ASN A 290 15.25 12.21 -3.25
N ASP A 291 15.91 12.26 -2.10
CA ASP A 291 16.92 11.27 -1.67
C ASP A 291 16.30 9.87 -1.48
N MET A 292 15.01 9.79 -1.13
CA MET A 292 14.27 8.51 -1.06
C MET A 292 14.13 7.85 -2.40
N TYR A 293 13.86 8.62 -3.47
CA TYR A 293 13.66 8.05 -4.80
C TYR A 293 14.95 7.40 -5.30
N PHE A 294 16.12 7.89 -4.91
CA PHE A 294 17.39 7.22 -5.15
C PHE A 294 17.45 5.83 -4.49
N MET A 295 17.03 5.70 -3.23
CA MET A 295 16.95 4.39 -2.58
C MET A 295 15.92 3.47 -3.25
N TYR A 296 14.75 4.00 -3.64
CA TYR A 296 13.70 3.22 -4.31
C TYR A 296 14.11 2.70 -5.70
N LEU A 297 15.09 3.32 -6.36
CA LEU A 297 15.66 2.81 -7.61
C LEU A 297 16.21 1.39 -7.44
N PHE A 298 16.84 1.10 -6.30
CA PHE A 298 17.41 -0.22 -5.99
C PHE A 298 16.42 -1.11 -5.24
N ILE A 299 15.59 -0.54 -4.37
CA ILE A 299 14.65 -1.30 -3.56
C ILE A 299 13.54 -1.91 -4.43
N ALA A 300 12.98 -1.18 -5.40
CA ALA A 300 11.90 -1.69 -6.25
C ALA A 300 12.26 -3.00 -7.00
N PRO A 301 13.37 -3.10 -7.75
CA PRO A 301 13.75 -4.36 -8.40
C PRO A 301 14.08 -5.46 -7.39
N PHE A 302 14.66 -5.09 -6.23
CA PHE A 302 14.96 -6.05 -5.17
C PHE A 302 13.67 -6.62 -4.54
N LYS A 303 12.61 -5.81 -4.37
CA LYS A 303 11.28 -6.28 -3.93
C LYS A 303 10.69 -7.26 -4.93
N CYS A 304 10.77 -6.99 -6.23
CA CYS A 304 10.31 -7.92 -7.26
C CYS A 304 11.05 -9.26 -7.20
N LEU A 305 12.38 -9.21 -7.03
CA LEU A 305 13.22 -10.41 -6.89
C LEU A 305 12.87 -11.19 -5.62
N VAL A 306 12.76 -10.53 -4.47
CA VAL A 306 12.40 -11.17 -3.21
C VAL A 306 11.01 -11.79 -3.27
N PHE A 307 10.02 -11.11 -3.86
CA PHE A 307 8.70 -11.66 -4.08
C PHE A 307 8.74 -12.94 -4.93
N LEU A 308 9.49 -12.92 -6.04
CA LEU A 308 9.68 -14.10 -6.89
C LEU A 308 10.37 -15.24 -6.15
N MET A 309 11.45 -14.95 -5.41
CA MET A 309 12.20 -15.97 -4.65
C MET A 309 11.31 -16.63 -3.59
N VAL A 310 10.52 -15.84 -2.85
CA VAL A 310 9.60 -16.38 -1.85
C VAL A 310 8.47 -17.18 -2.51
N ALA A 311 7.96 -16.75 -3.66
CA ALA A 311 6.96 -17.50 -4.42
C ALA A 311 7.50 -18.87 -4.89
N VAL A 312 8.70 -18.91 -5.48
CA VAL A 312 9.38 -20.14 -5.91
C VAL A 312 9.62 -21.06 -4.71
N LEU A 313 10.11 -20.52 -3.59
CA LEU A 313 10.32 -21.30 -2.37
C LEU A 313 9.00 -21.86 -1.80
N ALA A 314 7.92 -21.07 -1.83
CA ALA A 314 6.61 -21.51 -1.36
C ALA A 314 6.05 -22.67 -2.21
N ILE A 315 6.18 -22.59 -3.53
CA ILE A 315 5.78 -23.65 -4.46
C ILE A 315 6.65 -24.90 -4.25
N TRP A 316 7.98 -24.71 -4.16
CA TRP A 316 8.91 -25.81 -3.95
C TRP A 316 8.64 -26.56 -2.63
N ILE A 317 8.32 -25.86 -1.54
CA ILE A 317 7.98 -26.48 -0.26
C ILE A 317 6.68 -27.29 -0.36
N LYS A 318 5.69 -26.82 -1.12
CA LYS A 318 4.37 -27.47 -1.23
C LYS A 318 4.37 -28.68 -2.16
N GLU A 319 5.02 -28.57 -3.30
CA GLU A 319 4.90 -29.52 -4.40
C GLU A 319 6.17 -30.34 -4.63
N GLY A 320 7.28 -29.95 -3.98
CA GLY A 320 8.58 -30.61 -4.10
C GLY A 320 9.36 -30.25 -5.37
N ASP A 321 8.68 -29.70 -6.37
CA ASP A 321 9.26 -29.22 -7.62
C ASP A 321 8.67 -27.86 -7.99
N ALA A 322 9.54 -26.93 -8.38
CA ALA A 322 9.15 -25.61 -8.88
C ALA A 322 9.65 -25.37 -10.31
N THR A 323 10.31 -26.36 -10.93
CA THR A 323 10.83 -26.22 -12.30
C THR A 323 9.71 -26.16 -13.34
N PHE A 324 8.59 -26.83 -13.08
CA PHE A 324 7.41 -26.82 -13.95
C PHE A 324 6.94 -25.39 -14.30
N MET A 325 7.06 -24.43 -13.36
CA MET A 325 6.60 -23.06 -13.60
C MET A 325 7.45 -22.34 -14.67
N PHE A 326 8.71 -22.76 -14.83
CA PHE A 326 9.63 -22.20 -15.82
C PHE A 326 9.60 -23.02 -17.11
N ASP A 327 9.56 -24.35 -17.01
CA ASP A 327 9.57 -25.26 -18.16
C ASP A 327 8.28 -25.14 -18.98
N LEU A 328 7.12 -25.07 -18.32
CA LEU A 328 5.82 -24.95 -18.98
C LEU A 328 5.47 -23.49 -19.30
N PHE A 329 6.36 -22.52 -19.09
CA PHE A 329 6.03 -21.10 -19.28
C PHE A 329 5.52 -20.79 -20.69
N ASP A 330 6.21 -21.23 -21.73
CA ASP A 330 5.81 -20.94 -23.12
C ASP A 330 4.53 -21.70 -23.51
N ASP A 331 4.38 -22.94 -23.03
CA ASP A 331 3.20 -23.77 -23.32
C ASP A 331 1.95 -23.29 -22.56
N ALA A 332 2.12 -22.74 -21.36
CA ALA A 332 1.06 -22.17 -20.53
C ALA A 332 0.34 -21.02 -21.24
N PHE A 333 1.07 -20.13 -21.92
CA PHE A 333 0.47 -19.00 -22.66
C PHE A 333 0.00 -19.37 -24.07
N ARG A 334 0.14 -20.63 -24.49
CA ARG A 334 -0.39 -21.14 -25.76
C ARG A 334 -1.77 -21.78 -25.58
N ARG A 335 -2.40 -22.10 -26.71
CA ARG A 335 -3.68 -22.82 -26.72
C ARG A 335 -3.46 -24.25 -26.22
N HIS A 336 -4.09 -24.57 -25.09
CA HIS A 336 -4.16 -25.91 -24.52
C HIS A 336 -5.60 -26.39 -24.38
N THR A 337 -5.81 -27.69 -24.34
CA THR A 337 -7.14 -28.32 -24.24
C THR A 337 -7.41 -28.79 -22.82
N LEU A 338 -8.62 -28.55 -22.32
CA LEU A 338 -9.07 -29.07 -21.02
C LEU A 338 -9.70 -30.45 -21.21
N VAL A 339 -9.21 -31.43 -20.44
CA VAL A 339 -9.79 -32.78 -20.42
C VAL A 339 -10.95 -32.79 -19.42
N ILE A 340 -12.15 -33.10 -19.93
CA ILE A 340 -13.37 -33.21 -19.13
C ILE A 340 -13.61 -34.70 -18.88
N ASN A 341 -13.57 -35.11 -17.61
CA ASN A 341 -13.83 -36.48 -17.21
C ASN A 341 -15.28 -36.61 -16.69
N GLU A 342 -16.02 -37.59 -17.19
CA GLU A 342 -17.33 -37.95 -16.67
C GLU A 342 -17.18 -38.87 -15.46
N VAL A 343 -17.98 -38.66 -14.41
CA VAL A 343 -18.11 -39.67 -13.34
C VAL A 343 -18.98 -40.80 -13.88
N SER A 344 -18.35 -41.88 -14.33
CA SER A 344 -19.05 -43.14 -14.52
C SER A 344 -19.54 -43.62 -13.16
N GLY A 345 -20.86 -43.66 -12.98
CA GLY A 345 -21.49 -44.29 -11.82
C GLY A 345 -21.43 -45.81 -11.94
N ASP A 346 -20.28 -46.39 -11.60
CA ASP A 346 -20.08 -47.79 -11.16
C ASP A 346 -19.22 -47.67 -9.89
N ASP A 347 -19.59 -48.08 -8.68
CA ASP A 347 -20.34 -49.24 -8.22
C ASP A 347 -21.11 -48.97 -6.91
N ASN A 348 -22.08 -49.87 -6.65
CA ASN A 348 -22.92 -50.04 -5.45
C ASN A 348 -22.22 -49.98 -4.08
#